data_AF-J5GAP8-F1
#
_entry.id   AF-J5GAP8-F1
#
_cell.length_a   1.000
_cell.length_b   1.000
_cell.length_c   1.000
_cell.angle_alpha   90.00
_cell.angle_beta   90.00
_cell.angle_gamma   90.00
#
_symmetry.space_group_name_H-M   'P 1'
#
loop_
_entity.id
_entity.type
_entity.pdbx_description
1 polymer ?
#
loop_
_entity_poly.entity_id
_entity_poly.type
_entity_poly.pdbx_seq_one_letter_code
_entity_poly.pdbx_strand_id
1 'polypeptide(L)' 'MNSVHKKKIISTIFFTLGGVIYYLIYFGILIYLIDGILKYVLGIVPIIFVVLFIYVCIERIKEIQGGEEDDLSQY' A
#
# COMPACT_ATOMS: atom_id res chain seq x y z
N MET A 1 -16.68 -3.47 -16.82
CA MET A 1 -15.81 -2.54 -16.08
C MET A 1 -15.61 -1.27 -16.90
N ASN A 2 -16.26 -0.15 -16.54
CA ASN A 2 -16.09 1.13 -17.24
C ASN A 2 -14.64 1.64 -17.16
N SER A 3 -14.24 2.46 -18.13
CA SER A 3 -12.89 3.04 -18.23
C SER A 3 -12.49 3.87 -16.99
N VAL A 4 -13.48 4.45 -16.29
CA VAL A 4 -13.29 5.19 -15.03
C VAL A 4 -12.85 4.26 -13.89
N HIS A 5 -13.54 3.13 -13.67
CA HIS A 5 -13.13 2.14 -12.66
C HIS A 5 -11.71 1.61 -12.93
N LYS A 6 -11.35 1.38 -14.20
CA LYS A 6 -9.99 0.95 -14.57
C LYS A 6 -8.94 2.00 -14.17
N LYS A 7 -9.20 3.30 -14.40
CA LYS A 7 -8.28 4.38 -13.99
C LYS A 7 -8.17 4.49 -12.46
N LYS A 8 -9.28 4.42 -11.72
CA LYS A 8 -9.27 4.43 -10.25
C LYS A 8 -8.44 3.26 -9.70
N ILE A 9 -8.67 2.04 -10.18
CA ILE A 9 -7.91 0.84 -9.78
C ILE A 9 -6.41 1.00 -10.07
N ILE A 10 -6.04 1.49 -11.26
CA ILE A 10 -4.63 1.72 -11.60
C ILE A 10 -3.98 2.74 -10.66
N SER A 11 -4.70 3.82 -10.33
CA SER A 11 -4.22 4.83 -9.37
C SER A 11 -3.98 4.21 -7.99
N THR A 12 -4.97 3.46 -7.47
CA THR A 12 -4.85 2.76 -6.18
C THR A 12 -3.64 1.81 -6.18
N ILE A 13 -3.48 0.98 -7.21
CA ILE A 13 -2.35 0.03 -7.31
C ILE A 13 -1.02 0.78 -7.39
N PHE A 14 -0.94 1.86 -8.17
CA PHE A 14 0.27 2.66 -8.30
C PHE A 14 0.72 3.23 -6.95
N PHE A 15 -0.20 3.81 -6.17
CA PHE A 15 0.10 4.31 -4.83
C PHE A 15 0.51 3.19 -3.88
N THR A 16 -0.17 2.04 -3.94
CA THR A 16 0.18 0.86 -3.11
C THR A 16 1.61 0.42 -3.40
N LEU A 17 1.94 0.24 -4.68
CA LEU A 17 3.24 -0.25 -5.13
C LEU A 17 4.36 0.73 -4.77
N GLY A 18 4.11 2.03 -4.94
CA GLY A 18 5.02 3.09 -4.51
C GLY A 18 5.30 3.03 -3.01
N GLY A 19 4.25 2.87 -2.18
CA GLY A 19 4.39 2.71 -0.74
C GLY A 19 5.19 1.47 -0.33
N VAL A 20 4.94 0.32 -0.98
CA VAL A 20 5.69 -0.91 -0.74
C VAL A 20 7.16 -0.74 -1.08
N ILE A 21 7.48 -0.16 -2.24
CA ILE A 21 8.88 0.09 -2.65
C ILE A 21 9.56 1.04 -1.66
N TYR A 22 8.89 2.12 -1.26
CA TYR A 22 9.41 3.05 -0.26
C TYR A 22 9.75 2.34 1.05
N TYR A 23 8.84 1.49 1.56
CA TYR A 23 9.09 0.75 2.80
C TYR A 23 10.20 -0.28 2.68
N LEU A 24 10.35 -0.94 1.52
CA LEU A 24 11.47 -1.85 1.28
C LEU A 24 12.82 -1.13 1.27
N ILE A 25 12.88 0.04 0.63
CA ILE A 25 14.10 0.88 0.63
C ILE A 25 14.42 1.35 2.06
N TYR A 26 13.43 1.88 2.77
CA TYR A 26 13.56 2.29 4.17
C TYR A 26 14.10 1.15 5.03
N PHE A 27 13.51 -0.04 4.91
CA PHE A 27 13.92 -1.20 5.70
C PHE A 27 15.33 -1.68 5.33
N GLY A 28 15.69 -1.66 4.04
CA GLY A 28 17.04 -1.97 3.58
C GLY A 28 18.10 -1.02 4.17
N ILE A 29 17.81 0.28 4.19
CA ILE A 29 18.66 1.29 4.83
C ILE A 29 18.76 1.03 6.34
N LEU A 30 17.65 0.67 6.99
CA LEU A 30 17.59 0.41 8.43
C LEU A 30 18.47 -0.78 8.83
N ILE A 31 18.41 -1.88 8.07
CA ILE A 31 19.27 -3.07 8.30
C ILE A 31 20.75 -2.73 8.09
N TYR A 32 21.04 -1.84 7.12
CA TYR A 32 22.40 -1.43 6.78
C TYR A 32 23.03 -0.49 7.83
N LEU A 33 22.25 0.45 8.37
CA LEU A 33 22.77 1.48 9.30
C LEU A 33 22.73 1.08 10.77
N ILE A 34 21.81 0.19 11.16
CA ILE A 34 21.61 -0.17 12.57
C ILE A 34 22.21 -1.56 12.83
N ASP A 35 23.05 -1.64 13.86
CA ASP A 35 23.58 -2.90 14.37
C ASP A 35 22.81 -3.43 15.58
N GLY A 36 22.91 -4.75 15.79
CA GLY A 36 22.21 -5.45 16.87
C GLY A 36 20.78 -5.85 16.52
N ILE A 37 20.05 -6.32 17.54
CA ILE A 37 18.72 -6.93 17.38
C ILE A 37 17.61 -5.91 17.05
N LEU A 38 17.82 -4.64 17.39
CA LEU A 38 16.81 -3.58 17.20
C LEU A 38 16.41 -3.40 15.74
N LYS A 39 17.29 -3.70 14.77
CA LYS A 39 16.97 -3.60 13.35
C LYS A 39 15.86 -4.56 12.89
N TYR A 40 15.74 -5.72 13.54
CA TYR A 40 14.67 -6.68 13.26
C TYR A 40 13.36 -6.25 13.90
N VAL A 41 13.41 -5.68 15.11
CA VAL A 41 12.22 -5.16 15.80
C VAL A 41 11.65 -3.96 15.03
N LEU A 42 12.50 -3.02 14.62
CA LEU A 42 12.10 -1.89 13.78
C LEU A 42 11.71 -2.31 12.36
N GLY A 43 12.16 -3.49 11.93
CA GLY A 43 11.83 -4.11 10.65
C GLY A 43 10.50 -4.83 10.59
N ILE A 44 10.06 -5.41 11.71
CA ILE A 44 8.79 -6.14 11.76
C ILE A 44 7.61 -5.19 11.53
N VAL A 45 7.73 -3.95 12.01
CA VAL A 45 6.71 -2.90 11.92
C VAL A 45 6.40 -2.58 10.44
N PRO A 46 7.34 -2.15 9.59
CA PRO A 46 7.06 -1.85 8.19
C PRO A 46 6.55 -3.07 7.41
N ILE A 47 6.94 -4.30 7.76
CA ILE A 47 6.39 -5.52 7.15
C ILE A 47 4.89 -5.66 7.45
N ILE A 48 4.47 -5.48 8.71
CA ILE A 48 3.06 -5.50 9.10
C ILE A 48 2.30 -4.40 8.34
N PHE A 49 2.86 -3.20 8.26
CA PHE A 49 2.27 -2.10 7.49
C PHE A 49 2.11 -2.43 6.01
N VAL A 50 3.09 -3.07 5.36
CA VAL A 50 2.98 -3.51 3.96
C VAL A 50 1.83 -4.48 3.76
N VAL A 51 1.66 -5.46 4.65
CA VAL A 51 0.54 -6.41 4.59
C VAL A 51 -0.80 -5.69 4.72
N LEU A 52 -0.92 -4.79 5.70
CA LEU A 52 -2.14 -3.99 5.89
C LEU A 52 -2.40 -3.08 4.68
N PHE A 53 -1.37 -2.49 4.10
CA PHE A 53 -1.49 -1.62 2.93
C PHE A 53 -2.02 -2.38 1.71
N ILE A 54 -1.51 -3.59 1.48
CA ILE A 54 -2.02 -4.48 0.43
C ILE A 54 -3.47 -4.88 0.72
N TYR A 55 -3.81 -5.22 1.96
CA TYR A 55 -5.17 -5.59 2.36
C TYR A 55 -6.18 -4.46 2.06
N VAL A 56 -5.89 -3.24 2.50
CA VAL A 56 -6.74 -2.07 2.23
C VAL A 56 -6.89 -1.82 0.74
N CYS A 57 -5.83 -2.01 -0.05
CA CYS A 57 -5.91 -1.81 -1.49
C CYS A 57 -6.74 -2.90 -2.18
N ILE A 58 -6.74 -4.14 -1.67
CA ILE A 58 -7.66 -5.17 -2.13
C ILE A 58 -9.11 -4.80 -1.80
N GLU A 59 -9.39 -4.34 -0.59
CA GLU A 59 -10.74 -3.86 -0.22
C GLU A 59 -11.19 -2.72 -1.12
N ARG A 60 -10.35 -1.71 -1.37
CA ARG A 60 -10.68 -0.60 -2.26
C ARG A 60 -10.95 -1.05 -3.70
N ILE A 61 -10.18 -2.01 -4.21
CA ILE A 61 -10.45 -2.58 -5.53
C ILE A 61 -11.82 -3.29 -5.54
N LYS A 62 -12.16 -4.02 -4.47
CA LYS A 62 -13.47 -4.68 -4.35
C LYS A 62 -14.62 -3.67 -4.28
N GLU A 63 -14.47 -2.58 -3.52
CA GLU A 63 -15.46 -1.49 -3.46
C GLU A 63 -15.68 -0.86 -4.85
N ILE A 64 -14.59 -0.48 -5.54
CA ILE A 64 -14.65 0.10 -6.90
C ILE A 64 -15.32 -0.87 -7.89
N GLN A 65 -15.13 -2.18 -7.73
CA GLN A 65 -15.73 -3.21 -8.59
C GLN A 65 -17.18 -3.54 -8.20
N GLY A 66 -17.52 -3.45 -6.91
CA GLY A 66 -18.84 -3.70 -6.36
C GLY A 66 -19.87 -2.62 -6.70
N GLY A 67 -19.39 -1.46 -7.19
CA GLY A 67 -20.28 -0.36 -7.56
C GLY A 67 -20.89 0.35 -6.35
N GLU A 68 -20.34 0.13 -5.14
CA GLU A 68 -20.49 1.12 -4.08
C GLU A 68 -19.86 2.39 -4.63
N GLU A 69 -20.71 3.37 -4.92
CA GLU A 69 -20.32 4.65 -5.50
C GLU A 69 -19.42 5.40 -4.50
N ASP A 70 -18.13 5.06 -4.49
CA ASP A 70 -17.07 5.88 -3.91
C ASP A 70 -16.85 7.10 -4.83
N ASP A 71 -17.89 7.91 -4.90
CA ASP A 71 -17.94 9.21 -5.55
C ASP A 71 -17.53 10.29 -4.54
N LEU A 72 -16.31 10.15 -4.00
CA LEU A 72 -15.58 11.28 -3.43
C LEU A 72 -15.29 12.38 -4.47
N SER A 73 -15.50 12.13 -5.77
CA SER A 73 -15.39 13.16 -6.81
C SER A 73 -16.47 14.25 -6.74
N GLN A 74 -17.42 14.15 -5.81
CA GLN A 74 -18.41 15.20 -5.49
C GLN A 74 -17.98 16.14 -4.36
N TYR A 75 -16.76 15.99 -3.81
CA TYR A 75 -16.20 16.90 -2.80
C TYR A 75 -14.87 17.52 -3.26
#